data_AF-A0A7V7CZD8-F1
#
_entry.id   AF-A0A7V7CZD8-F1
#
_cell.length_a   1.000
_cell.length_b   1.000
_cell.length_c   1.000
_cell.angle_alpha   90.00
_cell.angle_beta   90.00
_cell.angle_gamma   90.00
#
_symmetry.space_group_name_H-M   'P 1'
#
loop_
_entity.id
_entity.type
_entity.pdbx_description
1 polymer ?
#
loop_
_entity_poly.entity_id
_entity_poly.type
_entity_poly.pdbx_seq_one_letter_code
_entity_poly.pdbx_strand_id
1 'polypeptide(L)'
;MKNEGEKKDILAEILSGSEEDVIEGLEELCKIINLDAIFSDGSKSPKKDSIPAKKATRKPTRKQASHYLTEKVLQELGETKSELRELFPSIPKSKVTKSRIVDLALRTILEEYKEKGAESELIRKLTTKITGS
;
A
#
# COMPACT_ATOMS: atom_id res chain seq x y z
N MET A 1 44.27 -7.54 40.06
CA MET A 1 44.66 -7.38 38.65
C MET A 1 43.48 -7.81 37.79
N LYS A 2 43.23 -7.06 36.70
CA LYS A 2 41.98 -7.07 35.92
C LYS A 2 41.80 -8.33 35.06
N ASN A 3 40.51 -8.62 34.81
CA ASN A 3 39.89 -9.58 33.89
C ASN A 3 40.59 -9.77 32.54
N GLU A 4 40.37 -10.92 31.90
CA GLU A 4 39.60 -10.96 30.63
C GLU A 4 39.21 -12.40 30.27
N GLY A 5 37.91 -12.69 30.38
CA GLY A 5 37.31 -13.86 29.74
C GLY A 5 37.25 -13.62 28.25
N GLU A 6 37.83 -14.54 27.48
CA GLU A 6 37.90 -14.51 26.03
C GLU A 6 36.50 -14.31 25.43
N LYS A 7 36.25 -13.09 24.92
CA LYS A 7 35.06 -12.80 24.13
C LYS A 7 35.31 -13.37 22.74
N LYS A 8 34.79 -14.56 22.47
CA LYS A 8 34.68 -15.05 21.09
C LYS A 8 33.84 -14.07 20.31
N ASP A 9 34.41 -13.53 19.24
CA ASP A 9 33.77 -12.51 18.44
C ASP A 9 32.77 -13.17 17.49
N ILE A 10 31.54 -13.31 17.96
CA ILE A 10 30.42 -13.99 17.27
C ILE A 10 30.19 -13.38 15.87
N LEU A 11 30.48 -12.08 15.71
CA LEU A 11 30.36 -11.40 14.44
C LEU A 11 31.44 -11.81 13.44
N ALA A 12 32.65 -12.09 13.92
CA ALA A 12 33.74 -12.58 13.08
C ALA A 12 33.43 -14.01 12.58
N GLU A 13 32.80 -14.83 13.41
CA GLU A 13 32.37 -16.20 13.06
C GLU A 13 31.32 -16.17 11.94
N ILE A 14 30.26 -15.35 12.08
CA ILE A 14 29.19 -15.21 11.07
C ILE A 14 29.74 -14.64 9.74
N LEU A 15 30.65 -13.66 9.80
CA LEU A 15 31.22 -13.02 8.61
C LEU A 15 32.32 -13.84 7.93
N SER A 16 32.93 -14.78 8.66
CA SER A 16 33.96 -15.68 8.12
C SER A 16 33.38 -16.79 7.23
N GLY A 17 32.07 -17.02 7.26
CA GLY A 17 31.36 -17.90 6.32
C GLY A 17 31.84 -19.36 6.36
N SER A 18 32.25 -19.86 7.53
CA SER A 18 32.79 -21.21 7.70
C SER A 18 31.73 -22.27 8.06
N GLU A 19 30.47 -22.06 7.69
CA GLU A 19 29.46 -23.11 7.66
C GLU A 19 29.02 -23.25 6.21
N GLU A 20 29.50 -24.28 5.54
CA GLU A 20 28.97 -24.76 4.28
C GLU A 20 27.59 -25.37 4.54
N ASP A 21 26.62 -24.53 4.90
CA ASP A 21 25.22 -24.89 4.81
C ASP A 21 24.90 -24.98 3.32
N VAL A 22 25.03 -26.19 2.78
CA VAL A 22 24.48 -26.55 1.47
C VAL A 22 22.97 -26.34 1.59
N ILE A 23 22.51 -25.15 1.18
CA ILE A 23 21.08 -24.82 1.17
C ILE A 23 20.40 -25.78 0.20
N GLU A 24 19.77 -26.81 0.75
CA GLU A 24 19.02 -27.79 0.00
C GLU A 24 17.87 -27.07 -0.71
N GLY A 25 17.88 -27.08 -2.04
CA GLY A 25 16.94 -26.32 -2.88
C GLY A 25 17.49 -25.03 -3.51
N LEU A 26 18.75 -24.62 -3.24
CA LEU A 26 19.38 -23.51 -3.97
C LEU A 26 19.41 -23.74 -5.48
N GLU A 27 19.60 -25.00 -5.88
CA GLU A 27 19.63 -25.42 -7.27
C GLU A 27 18.25 -25.37 -7.95
N GLU A 28 17.17 -25.65 -7.20
CA GLU A 28 15.79 -25.43 -7.66
C GLU A 28 15.48 -23.93 -7.79
N LEU A 29 15.96 -23.11 -6.85
CA LEU A 29 15.79 -21.66 -6.91
C LEU A 29 16.52 -21.06 -8.12
N CYS A 30 17.74 -21.51 -8.39
CA CYS A 30 18.49 -21.13 -9.59
C CYS A 30 17.78 -21.54 -10.88
N LYS A 31 17.11 -22.70 -10.91
CA LYS A 31 16.30 -23.11 -12.08
C LYS A 31 15.10 -22.19 -12.31
N ILE A 32 14.44 -21.72 -11.25
CA ILE A 32 13.29 -20.80 -11.35
C ILE A 32 13.74 -19.42 -11.83
N ILE A 33 14.81 -18.88 -11.24
CA ILE A 33 15.36 -17.57 -11.61
C ILE A 33 15.85 -17.56 -13.07
N ASN A 34 16.51 -18.64 -13.50
CA ASN A 34 17.00 -18.76 -14.87
C ASN A 34 15.89 -19.14 -15.87
N LEU A 35 14.74 -19.67 -15.42
CA LEU A 35 13.60 -19.92 -16.32
C LEU A 35 13.08 -18.61 -16.92
N ASP A 36 13.03 -17.54 -16.13
CA ASP A 36 12.65 -16.21 -16.60
C ASP A 36 13.69 -15.61 -17.56
N ALA A 37 14.97 -16.00 -17.43
CA ALA A 37 16.03 -15.58 -18.35
C ALA A 37 15.96 -16.31 -19.71
N ILE A 38 15.45 -17.55 -19.77
CA ILE A 38 15.27 -18.30 -21.03
C ILE A 38 14.14 -17.71 -21.89
N PHE A 39 13.15 -17.04 -21.28
CA PHE A 39 12.11 -16.31 -22.03
C PHE A 39 12.53 -14.91 -22.49
N SER A 40 13.78 -14.52 -22.23
CA SER A 40 14.34 -13.23 -22.62
C SER A 40 15.76 -13.38 -23.20
N ASP A 41 15.94 -14.12 -24.29
CA ASP A 41 16.62 -13.61 -25.51
C ASP A 41 16.65 -14.66 -26.66
N GLY A 42 16.20 -14.24 -27.85
CA GLY A 42 16.85 -14.60 -29.12
C GLY A 42 16.55 -15.94 -29.81
N SER A 43 15.50 -15.99 -30.64
CA SER A 43 15.66 -16.57 -31.99
C SER A 43 14.91 -15.76 -33.06
N LYS A 44 15.66 -15.35 -34.09
CA LYS A 44 15.26 -14.53 -35.23
C LYS A 44 14.49 -15.38 -36.25
N SER A 45 13.39 -14.87 -36.80
CA SER A 45 13.17 -14.75 -38.26
C SER A 45 11.85 -14.00 -38.56
N PRO A 46 11.73 -13.38 -39.76
CA PRO A 46 10.94 -12.17 -39.96
C PRO A 46 9.55 -12.46 -40.52
N LYS A 47 8.55 -11.64 -40.12
CA LYS A 47 7.51 -11.09 -40.99
C LYS A 47 6.63 -10.09 -40.22
N LYS A 48 6.75 -8.84 -40.64
CA LYS A 48 5.69 -7.85 -40.86
C LYS A 48 4.31 -8.27 -40.32
N ASP A 49 3.89 -7.65 -39.22
CA ASP A 49 2.66 -6.87 -39.15
C ASP A 49 2.69 -6.01 -37.88
N SER A 50 2.71 -4.70 -38.09
CA SER A 50 2.75 -3.69 -37.04
C SER A 50 1.43 -3.66 -36.27
N ILE A 51 1.39 -4.37 -35.16
CA ILE A 51 0.33 -4.18 -34.15
C ILE A 51 0.60 -2.84 -33.46
N PRO A 52 -0.37 -1.91 -33.40
CA PRO A 52 -0.16 -0.63 -32.74
C PRO A 52 0.08 -0.88 -31.25
N ALA A 53 1.27 -0.46 -30.78
CA ALA A 53 1.63 -0.46 -29.37
C ALA A 53 0.56 0.31 -28.59
N LYS A 54 -0.28 -0.43 -27.85
CA LYS A 54 -1.21 0.15 -26.90
C LYS A 54 -0.38 0.91 -25.89
N LYS A 55 -0.40 2.24 -25.98
CA LYS A 55 0.21 3.15 -24.98
C LYS A 55 -0.31 2.72 -23.62
N ALA A 56 0.55 2.14 -22.79
CA ALA A 56 0.25 1.85 -21.40
C ALA A 56 -0.05 3.18 -20.73
N THR A 57 -1.33 3.46 -20.47
CA THR A 57 -1.74 4.61 -19.68
C THR A 57 -1.19 4.39 -18.28
N ARG A 58 -0.16 5.16 -17.92
CA ARG A 58 0.41 5.16 -16.57
C ARG A 58 -0.73 5.45 -15.59
N LYS A 59 -1.13 4.43 -14.83
CA LYS A 59 -2.17 4.57 -13.81
C LYS A 59 -1.71 5.62 -12.79
N PRO A 60 -2.61 6.50 -12.33
CA PRO A 60 -2.25 7.48 -11.30
C PRO A 60 -1.73 6.74 -10.06
N THR A 61 -0.55 7.13 -9.60
CA THR A 61 0.09 6.55 -8.41
C THR A 61 -0.71 6.96 -7.19
N ARG A 62 -1.45 6.01 -6.61
CA ARG A 62 -2.16 6.23 -5.36
C ARG A 62 -1.15 6.24 -4.21
N LYS A 63 -1.18 7.27 -3.38
CA LYS A 63 -0.44 7.29 -2.11
C LYS A 63 -1.31 6.63 -1.03
N GLN A 64 -0.72 5.70 -0.30
CA GLN A 64 -1.35 5.09 0.86
C GLN A 64 -0.98 5.87 2.12
N ALA A 65 -1.98 6.17 2.93
CA ALA A 65 -1.80 6.72 4.27
C ALA A 65 -2.72 5.96 5.23
N SER A 66 -2.23 5.72 6.44
CA SER A 66 -2.97 5.05 7.51
C SER A 66 -3.31 6.07 8.59
N HIS A 67 -4.54 6.06 9.09
CA HIS A 67 -5.00 6.92 10.17
C HIS A 67 -5.79 6.09 11.18
N TYR A 68 -5.56 6.36 12.47
CA TYR A 68 -6.28 5.70 13.54
C TYR A 68 -7.65 6.37 13.72
N LEU A 69 -8.69 5.55 13.76
CA LEU A 69 -10.05 5.98 14.06
C LEU A 69 -10.44 5.39 15.41
N THR A 70 -11.35 6.06 16.12
CA THR A 70 -11.97 5.45 17.30
C THR A 70 -12.81 4.25 16.88
N GLU A 71 -12.98 3.28 17.79
CA GLU A 71 -13.76 2.07 17.53
C GLU A 71 -15.19 2.41 17.08
N LYS A 72 -15.83 3.36 17.77
CA LYS A 72 -17.17 3.86 17.43
C LYS A 72 -17.25 4.34 15.97
N VAL A 73 -16.32 5.17 15.52
CA VAL A 73 -16.29 5.68 14.14
C VAL A 73 -16.04 4.55 13.13
N LEU A 74 -15.21 3.57 13.48
CA LEU A 74 -14.94 2.42 12.61
C LEU A 74 -16.17 1.52 12.42
N GLN A 75 -16.97 1.38 13.48
CA GLN A 75 -18.24 0.65 13.48
C GLN A 75 -19.28 1.38 12.62
N GLU A 76 -19.53 2.67 12.89
CA GLU A 76 -20.45 3.51 12.12
C GLU A 76 -20.08 3.48 10.61
N LEU A 77 -18.80 3.57 10.26
CA LEU A 77 -18.34 3.46 8.87
C LEU A 77 -18.63 2.08 8.24
N GLY A 78 -18.65 1.02 9.05
CA GLY A 78 -19.06 -0.32 8.63
C GLY A 78 -20.55 -0.40 8.33
N GLU A 79 -21.37 0.14 9.22
CA GLU A 79 -22.82 0.20 9.11
C GLU A 79 -23.24 1.04 7.89
N THR A 80 -22.74 2.26 7.76
CA THR A 80 -23.01 3.14 6.59
C THR A 80 -22.61 2.47 5.27
N LYS A 81 -21.51 1.70 5.25
CA LYS A 81 -21.12 0.95 4.05
C LYS A 81 -22.16 -0.11 3.68
N SER A 82 -22.76 -0.77 4.65
CA SER A 82 -23.82 -1.77 4.43
C SER A 82 -25.11 -1.08 3.95
N GLU A 83 -25.54 -0.01 4.62
CA GLU A 83 -26.70 0.79 4.22
C GLU A 83 -26.59 1.33 2.80
N LEU A 84 -25.41 1.86 2.42
CA LEU A 84 -25.17 2.32 1.06
C LEU A 84 -25.27 1.20 0.01
N ARG A 85 -24.99 -0.05 0.38
CA ARG A 85 -25.15 -1.20 -0.52
C ARG A 85 -26.61 -1.62 -0.65
N GLU A 86 -27.39 -1.46 0.41
CA GLU A 86 -28.82 -1.73 0.41
C GLU A 86 -29.59 -0.67 -0.39
N LEU A 87 -29.24 0.61 -0.22
CA LEU A 87 -29.85 1.71 -0.97
C LEU A 87 -29.51 1.68 -2.47
N PHE A 88 -28.32 1.18 -2.81
CA PHE A 88 -27.83 1.14 -4.20
C PHE A 88 -27.39 -0.26 -4.62
N PRO A 89 -28.33 -1.21 -4.78
CA PRO A 89 -28.00 -2.61 -5.08
C PRO A 89 -27.37 -2.80 -6.45
N SER A 90 -27.59 -1.87 -7.38
CA SER A 90 -27.01 -1.87 -8.73
C SER A 90 -25.53 -1.45 -8.75
N ILE A 91 -25.02 -0.82 -7.68
CA ILE A 91 -23.64 -0.34 -7.65
C ILE A 91 -22.70 -1.50 -7.33
N PRO A 92 -21.61 -1.69 -8.10
CA PRO A 92 -20.63 -2.72 -7.80
C PRO A 92 -20.06 -2.56 -6.39
N LYS A 93 -19.98 -3.66 -5.63
CA LYS A 93 -19.43 -3.69 -4.26
C LYS A 93 -18.01 -3.12 -4.16
N SER A 94 -17.24 -3.13 -5.25
CA SER A 94 -15.89 -2.55 -5.37
C SER A 94 -15.86 -1.02 -5.32
N LYS A 95 -16.98 -0.35 -5.63
CA LYS A 95 -17.11 1.11 -5.56
C LYS A 95 -17.44 1.59 -4.14
N VAL A 96 -18.13 0.77 -3.35
CA VAL A 96 -18.53 1.08 -1.97
C VAL A 96 -17.56 0.42 -0.98
N THR A 97 -16.40 1.05 -0.78
CA THR A 97 -15.35 0.63 0.17
C THR A 97 -15.14 1.68 1.26
N LYS A 98 -14.69 1.27 2.46
CA LYS A 98 -14.42 2.17 3.58
C LYS A 98 -13.47 3.31 3.17
N SER A 99 -12.37 2.98 2.50
CA SER A 99 -11.40 3.97 2.02
C SER A 99 -12.00 4.96 1.02
N ARG A 100 -12.96 4.52 0.18
CA ARG A 100 -13.60 5.41 -0.79
C ARG A 100 -14.59 6.35 -0.14
N ILE A 101 -15.34 5.86 0.85
CA ILE A 101 -16.24 6.68 1.66
C ILE A 101 -15.45 7.77 2.39
N VAL A 102 -14.35 7.40 3.04
CA VAL A 102 -13.48 8.36 3.74
C VAL A 102 -12.83 9.37 2.78
N ASP A 103 -12.30 8.91 1.64
CA ASP A 103 -11.71 9.80 0.62
C ASP A 103 -12.75 10.82 0.08
N LEU A 104 -13.99 10.39 -0.18
CA LEU A 104 -15.06 11.30 -0.61
C LEU A 104 -15.42 12.29 0.48
N ALA A 105 -15.64 11.83 1.72
CA ALA A 105 -15.99 12.70 2.84
C ALA A 105 -14.91 13.77 3.08
N LEU A 106 -13.64 13.39 3.09
CA LEU A 106 -12.52 14.33 3.25
C LEU A 106 -12.45 15.34 2.11
N ARG A 107 -12.66 14.92 0.86
CA ARG A 107 -12.69 15.84 -0.28
C ARG A 107 -13.81 16.86 -0.13
N THR A 108 -15.02 16.41 0.19
CA THR A 108 -16.18 17.30 0.38
C THR A 108 -15.91 18.33 1.48
N ILE A 109 -15.37 17.89 2.62
CA ILE A 109 -15.02 18.78 3.73
C ILE A 109 -13.93 19.80 3.33
N LEU A 110 -12.92 19.36 2.58
CA LEU A 110 -11.83 20.24 2.13
C LEU A 110 -12.27 21.20 1.03
N GLU A 111 -13.18 20.79 0.15
CA GLU A 111 -13.80 21.65 -0.86
C GLU A 111 -14.66 22.71 -0.19
N GLU A 112 -15.50 22.33 0.78
CA GLU A 112 -16.28 23.28 1.58
C GLU A 112 -15.37 24.30 2.29
N TYR A 113 -14.25 23.85 2.86
CA TYR A 113 -13.29 24.75 3.50
C TYR A 113 -12.65 25.72 2.49
N LYS A 114 -12.33 25.26 1.27
CA LYS A 114 -11.78 26.15 0.24
C LYS A 114 -12.79 27.21 -0.22
N GLU A 115 -14.07 26.87 -0.26
CA GLU A 115 -15.13 27.79 -0.66
C GLU A 115 -15.49 28.80 0.43
N LYS A 116 -15.62 28.35 1.69
CA LYS A 116 -16.13 29.17 2.80
C LYS A 116 -15.04 29.72 3.72
N GLY A 117 -13.83 29.15 3.68
CA GLY A 117 -12.72 29.54 4.54
C GLY A 117 -13.04 29.44 6.03
N ALA A 118 -12.86 30.55 6.75
CA ALA A 118 -13.10 30.64 8.20
C ALA A 118 -14.55 30.35 8.60
N GLU A 119 -15.50 30.58 7.69
CA GLU A 119 -16.94 30.33 7.91
C GLU A 119 -17.35 28.88 7.62
N SER A 120 -16.41 28.01 7.27
CA SER A 120 -16.69 26.59 7.07
C SER A 120 -17.16 25.91 8.36
N GLU A 121 -18.07 24.94 8.21
CA GLU A 121 -18.52 24.09 9.32
C GLU A 121 -17.34 23.37 10.01
N LEU A 122 -16.32 23.00 9.23
CA LEU A 122 -15.10 22.38 9.75
C LEU A 122 -14.41 23.29 10.77
N ILE A 123 -14.12 24.54 10.39
CA ILE A 123 -13.43 25.49 11.28
C ILE A 123 -14.29 25.78 12.49
N ARG A 124 -15.59 26.01 12.32
CA ARG A 124 -16.49 26.25 13.44
C ARG A 124 -16.45 25.11 14.47
N LYS A 125 -16.56 23.85 14.01
CA LYS A 125 -16.50 22.66 14.88
C LYS A 125 -15.13 22.47 15.52
N LEU A 126 -14.04 22.73 14.79
CA LEU A 126 -12.69 22.62 15.34
C LEU A 126 -12.44 23.67 16.41
N THR A 127 -12.77 24.93 16.14
CA THR A 127 -12.62 26.02 17.10
C THR A 127 -13.43 25.73 18.36
N THR A 128 -14.70 25.32 18.27
CA THR A 128 -15.50 24.97 19.46
C THR A 128 -14.87 23.85 20.28
N LYS A 129 -14.34 22.81 19.64
CA LYS A 129 -13.70 21.69 20.36
C LYS A 129 -12.34 22.04 20.96
N ILE A 130 -11.58 22.93 20.33
CA ILE A 130 -10.24 23.34 20.79
C ILE A 130 -10.34 24.43 21.87
N THR A 131 -11.27 25.37 21.73
CA THR A 131 -11.43 26.51 22.65
C THR A 131 -12.30 26.20 23.87
N GLY A 132 -12.94 25.02 23.93
CA GLY A 132 -13.58 24.49 25.14
C GLY A 132 -14.59 25.45 25.74
N SER A 133 -15.80 25.49 25.17
CA SER A 133 -16.98 25.94 25.91
C SER A 133 -17.63 24.78 26.64
#